data_AF-A0A354BL99-F1
#
_entry.id   AF-A0A354BL99-F1
#
_cell.length_a   1.000
_cell.length_b   1.000
_cell.length_c   1.000
_cell.angle_alpha   90.00
_cell.angle_beta   90.00
_cell.angle_gamma   90.00
#
_symmetry.space_group_name_H-M   'P 1'
#
loop_
_entity.id
_entity.type
_entity.pdbx_description
1 polymer ?
#
loop_
_entity_poly.entity_id
_entity_poly.type
_entity_poly.pdbx_seq_one_letter_code
_entity_poly.pdbx_strand_id
1 'polypeptide(L)'
;MRVTEQQVFGFLVNSYQRSRSRALELQEHLATGKQVLQPSDDPGRFHRIVGEKATLAKLEQHLRNISSATVRLDLADTALQGTTSTLARVRQLAVQYASDTNGAAERAAGGQEVKALLQHLLQLGNSEYDENQPVFGGTSRHGFAAGLTLSTPVTLTNAATDTLTVTVDGVTSGTIDLTGGTETLTGPELAARVQSRINADTTLAAADKSVSVRYEDARLVIVSNSEGASSTVDVFGGAARTLL
;
A
#
# COMPACT_ATOMS: atom_id res chain seq x y z
N MET A 1 31.62 49.03 -63.70
CA MET A 1 30.21 48.62 -63.83
C MET A 1 29.94 47.16 -63.43
N ARG A 2 30.81 46.17 -63.69
CA ARG A 2 30.60 44.74 -63.28
C ARG A 2 30.44 44.49 -61.78
N VAL A 3 31.15 45.24 -60.94
CA VAL A 3 31.06 45.12 -59.48
C VAL A 3 29.67 45.56 -58.99
N THR A 4 29.11 46.62 -59.60
CA THR A 4 27.78 47.13 -59.28
C THR A 4 26.69 46.14 -59.71
N GLU A 5 26.84 45.50 -60.88
CA GLU A 5 25.93 44.44 -61.36
C GLU A 5 25.95 43.19 -60.48
N GLN A 6 27.14 42.74 -60.06
CA GLN A 6 27.26 41.64 -59.09
C GLN A 6 26.68 42.01 -57.71
N GLN A 7 26.84 43.26 -57.27
CA GLN A 7 26.23 43.75 -56.03
C GLN A 7 24.70 43.80 -56.12
N VAL A 8 24.13 44.33 -57.21
CA VAL A 8 22.68 44.38 -57.42
C VAL A 8 22.07 42.98 -57.49
N PHE A 9 22.72 42.07 -58.20
CA PHE A 9 22.30 40.66 -58.24
C PHE A 9 22.39 40.01 -56.84
N GLY A 10 23.47 40.25 -56.09
CA GLY A 10 23.60 39.77 -54.71
C GLY A 10 22.52 40.32 -53.77
N PHE A 11 22.17 41.60 -53.89
CA PHE A 11 21.05 42.20 -53.14
C PHE A 11 19.71 41.54 -53.48
N LEU A 12 19.44 41.29 -54.77
CA LEU A 12 18.24 40.60 -55.24
C LEU A 12 18.14 39.18 -54.69
N VAL A 13 19.21 38.38 -54.79
CA VAL A 13 19.24 37.00 -54.27
C VAL A 13 18.99 36.99 -52.75
N ASN A 14 19.64 37.88 -51.99
CA ASN A 14 19.42 37.99 -50.54
C ASN A 14 17.99 38.45 -50.21
N SER A 15 17.40 39.33 -51.02
CA SER A 15 16.00 39.75 -50.84
C SER A 15 15.01 38.61 -51.11
N TYR A 16 15.26 37.81 -52.15
CA TYR A 16 14.44 36.66 -52.50
C TYR A 16 14.52 35.57 -51.43
N GLN A 17 15.73 35.25 -50.95
CA GLN A 17 15.93 34.30 -49.86
C GLN A 17 15.19 34.73 -48.58
N ARG A 18 15.25 36.01 -48.19
CA ARG A 18 14.49 36.56 -47.05
C ARG A 18 12.97 36.55 -47.27
N SER A 19 12.50 36.69 -48.49
CA SER A 19 11.07 36.57 -48.80
C SER A 19 10.60 35.13 -48.70
N ARG A 20 11.40 34.19 -49.21
CA ARG A 20 11.12 32.76 -49.14
C ARG A 20 11.11 32.26 -47.70
N SER A 21 12.04 32.70 -46.85
CA SER A 21 12.05 32.30 -45.43
C SER A 21 10.79 32.78 -44.71
N ARG A 22 10.40 34.04 -44.89
CA ARG A 22 9.16 34.60 -44.30
C ARG A 22 7.90 33.88 -44.77
N ALA A 23 7.84 33.47 -46.04
CA ALA A 23 6.71 32.70 -46.54
C ALA A 23 6.59 31.32 -45.89
N LEU A 24 7.73 30.64 -45.66
CA LEU A 24 7.77 29.35 -44.97
C LEU A 24 7.38 29.48 -43.50
N GLU A 25 7.88 30.50 -42.81
CA GLU A 25 7.53 30.82 -41.41
C GLU A 25 6.02 31.10 -41.28
N LEU A 26 5.45 31.90 -42.18
CA LEU A 26 4.01 32.17 -42.18
C LEU A 26 3.17 30.91 -42.45
N GLN A 27 3.64 30.03 -43.35
CA GLN A 27 3.02 28.73 -43.58
C GLN A 27 3.06 27.84 -42.32
N GLU A 28 4.14 27.89 -41.55
CA GLU A 28 4.26 27.15 -40.29
C GLU A 28 3.29 27.69 -39.22
N HIS A 29 3.18 29.01 -39.07
CA HIS A 29 2.17 29.62 -38.20
C HIS A 29 0.74 29.29 -38.61
N LEU A 30 0.44 29.27 -39.92
CA LEU A 30 -0.88 28.89 -40.42
C LEU A 30 -1.18 27.40 -40.18
N ALA A 31 -0.19 26.52 -40.38
CA ALA A 31 -0.36 25.09 -40.17
C ALA A 31 -0.55 24.74 -38.68
N THR A 32 0.14 25.43 -37.79
CA THR A 32 0.07 25.19 -36.33
C THR A 32 -1.05 25.96 -35.64
N GLY A 33 -1.54 27.05 -36.24
CA GLY A 33 -2.50 27.98 -35.64
C GLY A 33 -1.93 28.75 -34.44
N LYS A 34 -0.61 28.70 -34.20
CA LYS A 34 0.05 29.31 -33.04
C LYS A 34 0.77 30.57 -33.44
N GLN A 35 0.56 31.63 -32.68
CA GLN A 35 1.24 32.92 -32.91
C GLN A 35 2.72 32.90 -32.47
N VAL A 36 3.09 32.06 -31.49
CA VAL A 36 4.47 31.93 -30.99
C VAL A 36 4.85 30.45 -31.04
N LEU A 37 5.90 30.11 -31.78
CA LEU A 37 6.35 28.73 -31.97
C LEU A 37 7.65 28.48 -31.22
N GLN A 38 8.58 29.44 -31.34
CA GLN A 38 9.93 29.33 -30.80
C GLN A 38 10.18 30.46 -29.78
N PRO A 39 11.10 30.27 -28.82
CA PRO A 39 11.50 31.32 -27.89
C PRO A 39 12.09 32.56 -28.59
N SER A 40 12.63 32.39 -29.80
CA SER A 40 13.17 33.47 -30.64
C SER A 40 12.12 34.44 -31.17
N ASP A 41 10.86 33.99 -31.33
CA ASP A 41 9.81 34.77 -31.98
C ASP A 41 9.31 35.89 -31.05
N ASP A 42 9.06 35.54 -29.79
CA ASP A 42 8.74 36.48 -28.70
C ASP A 42 9.08 35.85 -27.34
N PRO A 43 10.26 36.15 -26.77
CA PRO A 43 10.68 35.54 -25.49
C PRO A 43 9.76 35.94 -24.33
N GLY A 44 9.15 37.12 -24.38
CA GLY A 44 8.25 37.61 -23.32
C GLY A 44 6.92 36.86 -23.30
N ARG A 45 6.30 36.65 -24.47
CA ARG A 45 5.08 35.83 -24.60
C ARG A 45 5.38 34.36 -24.39
N PHE A 46 6.49 33.84 -24.89
CA PHE A 46 6.88 32.44 -24.72
C PHE A 46 7.04 32.09 -23.23
N HIS A 47 7.69 32.96 -22.44
CA HIS A 47 7.82 32.74 -20.99
C HIS A 47 6.45 32.63 -20.29
N ARG A 48 5.49 33.50 -20.64
CA ARG A 48 4.12 33.42 -20.08
C ARG A 48 3.43 32.13 -20.49
N ILE A 49 3.51 31.72 -21.75
CA ILE A 49 2.91 30.47 -22.26
C ILE A 49 3.46 29.27 -21.50
N VAL A 50 4.78 29.21 -21.27
CA VAL A 50 5.40 28.12 -20.51
C VAL A 50 4.94 28.13 -19.04
N GLY A 51 4.85 29.31 -18.43
CA GLY A 51 4.30 29.48 -17.09
C GLY A 51 2.87 28.95 -16.97
N GLU A 52 1.99 29.34 -17.88
CA GLU A 52 0.59 28.87 -17.93
C GLU A 52 0.51 27.35 -18.17
N LYS A 53 1.35 26.80 -19.05
CA LYS A 53 1.42 25.34 -19.27
C LYS A 53 1.85 24.60 -18.00
N ALA A 54 2.82 25.13 -17.26
CA ALA A 54 3.24 24.54 -15.99
C ALA A 54 2.12 24.60 -14.94
N THR A 55 1.37 25.71 -14.90
CA THR A 55 0.19 25.85 -14.05
C THR A 55 -0.90 24.85 -14.45
N LEU A 56 -1.19 24.71 -15.75
CA LEU A 56 -2.17 23.75 -16.26
C LEU A 56 -1.79 22.30 -15.92
N ALA A 57 -0.52 21.92 -16.09
CA ALA A 57 -0.03 20.60 -15.71
C ALA A 57 -0.18 20.32 -14.20
N LYS A 58 0.04 21.34 -13.36
CA LYS A 58 -0.22 21.24 -11.91
C LYS A 58 -1.71 21.07 -11.62
N LEU A 59 -2.58 21.84 -12.28
CA LEU A 59 -4.04 21.69 -12.14
C LEU A 59 -4.50 20.29 -12.54
N GLU A 60 -4.03 19.75 -13.66
CA GLU A 60 -4.34 18.39 -14.09
C GLU A 60 -3.88 17.35 -13.04
N GLN A 61 -2.70 17.53 -12.45
CA GLN A 61 -2.25 16.67 -11.35
C GLN A 61 -3.15 16.81 -10.12
N HIS A 62 -3.59 18.03 -9.77
CA HIS A 62 -4.53 18.24 -8.67
C HIS A 62 -5.86 17.54 -8.93
N LEU A 63 -6.39 17.60 -10.15
CA LEU A 63 -7.62 16.88 -10.52
C LEU A 63 -7.47 15.37 -10.40
N ARG A 64 -6.33 14.80 -10.82
CA ARG A 64 -6.02 13.37 -10.61
C ARG A 64 -5.96 13.03 -9.12
N ASN A 65 -5.28 13.84 -8.32
CA ASN A 65 -5.17 13.63 -6.88
C ASN A 65 -6.54 13.69 -6.19
N ILE A 66 -7.40 14.65 -6.58
CA ILE A 66 -8.78 14.75 -6.08
C ILE A 66 -9.56 13.49 -6.45
N SER A 67 -9.49 13.05 -7.71
CA SER A 67 -10.16 11.82 -8.14
C SER A 67 -9.74 10.61 -7.30
N SER A 68 -8.45 10.41 -7.07
CA SER A 68 -7.96 9.31 -6.23
C SER A 68 -8.40 9.45 -4.77
N ALA A 69 -8.42 10.68 -4.24
CA ALA A 69 -8.89 10.95 -2.89
C ALA A 69 -10.39 10.65 -2.75
N THR A 70 -11.22 11.02 -3.73
CA THR A 70 -12.66 10.73 -3.73
C THR A 70 -12.92 9.23 -3.72
N VAL A 71 -12.26 8.46 -4.59
CA VAL A 71 -12.48 6.99 -4.60
C VAL A 71 -12.07 6.36 -3.27
N ARG A 72 -10.97 6.83 -2.66
CA ARG A 72 -10.55 6.35 -1.34
C ARG A 72 -11.57 6.71 -0.24
N LEU A 73 -12.15 7.91 -0.29
CA LEU A 73 -13.20 8.33 0.64
C LEU A 73 -14.49 7.53 0.48
N ASP A 74 -14.91 7.25 -0.75
CA ASP A 74 -16.12 6.47 -1.03
C ASP A 74 -15.97 5.02 -0.51
N LEU A 75 -14.78 4.43 -0.70
CA LEU A 75 -14.46 3.12 -0.15
C LEU A 75 -14.46 3.12 1.39
N ALA A 76 -13.89 4.15 2.01
CA ALA A 76 -13.91 4.33 3.45
C ALA A 76 -15.34 4.44 3.99
N ASP A 77 -16.19 5.25 3.35
CA ASP A 77 -17.59 5.42 3.74
C ASP A 77 -18.36 4.10 3.63
N THR A 78 -18.18 3.36 2.53
CA THR A 78 -18.80 2.04 2.34
C THR A 78 -18.39 1.06 3.44
N ALA A 79 -17.10 1.01 3.79
CA ALA A 79 -16.60 0.13 4.85
C ALA A 79 -17.12 0.56 6.25
N LEU A 80 -17.25 1.85 6.52
CA LEU A 80 -17.83 2.38 7.77
C LEU A 80 -19.35 2.10 7.88
N GLN A 81 -20.08 2.17 6.77
CA GLN A 81 -21.48 1.78 6.72
C GLN A 81 -21.64 0.28 7.05
N GLY A 82 -20.80 -0.58 6.46
CA GLY A 82 -20.76 -2.02 6.78
C GLY A 82 -20.43 -2.29 8.26
N THR A 83 -19.48 -1.54 8.81
CA THR A 83 -19.10 -1.61 10.22
C THR A 83 -20.26 -1.23 11.14
N THR A 84 -20.97 -0.15 10.82
CA THR A 84 -22.12 0.33 11.59
C THR A 84 -23.26 -0.70 11.61
N SER A 85 -23.56 -1.32 10.46
CA SER A 85 -24.54 -2.39 10.35
C SER A 85 -24.15 -3.62 11.19
N THR A 86 -22.89 -4.03 11.10
CA THR A 86 -22.35 -5.19 11.83
C THR A 86 -22.39 -4.96 13.35
N LEU A 87 -22.00 -3.76 13.81
CA LEU A 87 -22.09 -3.39 15.23
C LEU A 87 -23.53 -3.35 15.74
N ALA A 88 -24.49 -2.92 14.91
CA ALA A 88 -25.90 -2.96 15.28
C ALA A 88 -26.37 -4.41 15.50
N ARG A 89 -25.93 -5.36 14.67
CA ARG A 89 -26.23 -6.79 14.84
C ARG A 89 -25.58 -7.37 16.10
N VAL A 90 -24.32 -7.04 16.36
CA VAL A 90 -23.63 -7.46 17.60
C VAL A 90 -24.38 -6.95 18.84
N ARG A 91 -24.85 -5.70 18.84
CA ARG A 91 -25.65 -5.14 19.94
C ARG A 91 -26.98 -5.89 20.11
N GLN A 92 -27.66 -6.24 19.02
CA GLN A 92 -28.90 -7.02 19.09
C GLN A 92 -28.66 -8.38 19.75
N LEU A 93 -27.62 -9.11 19.33
CA LEU A 93 -27.24 -10.39 19.94
C LEU A 93 -26.89 -10.23 21.42
N ALA A 94 -26.14 -9.18 21.78
CA ALA A 94 -25.79 -8.91 23.18
C ALA A 94 -27.03 -8.68 24.06
N VAL A 95 -28.00 -7.89 23.59
CA VAL A 95 -29.26 -7.66 24.33
C VAL A 95 -30.11 -8.93 24.39
N GLN A 96 -30.17 -9.70 23.30
CA GLN A 96 -30.92 -10.95 23.25
C GLN A 96 -30.39 -11.97 24.26
N TYR A 97 -29.07 -12.16 24.32
CA TYR A 97 -28.43 -13.13 25.21
C TYR A 97 -28.14 -12.63 26.63
N ALA A 98 -28.39 -11.34 26.91
CA ALA A 98 -28.38 -10.80 28.28
C ALA A 98 -29.57 -11.29 29.12
N SER A 99 -30.61 -11.84 28.49
CA SER A 99 -31.77 -12.40 29.21
C SER A 99 -31.46 -13.79 29.76
N ASP A 100 -31.76 -14.01 31.04
CA ASP A 100 -31.52 -15.27 31.77
C ASP A 100 -32.29 -16.48 31.23
N THR A 101 -33.31 -16.24 30.39
CA THR A 101 -34.14 -17.28 29.77
C THR A 101 -33.42 -18.08 28.68
N ASN A 102 -32.26 -17.63 28.18
CA ASN A 102 -31.50 -18.37 27.18
C ASN A 102 -30.61 -19.44 27.83
N GLY A 103 -30.72 -20.68 27.36
CA GLY A 103 -29.89 -21.79 27.80
C GLY A 103 -28.42 -21.66 27.39
N ALA A 104 -27.57 -22.54 27.93
CA ALA A 104 -26.15 -22.54 27.66
C ALA A 104 -25.82 -22.86 26.18
N ALA A 105 -26.62 -23.71 25.53
CA ALA A 105 -26.44 -24.07 24.13
C ALA A 105 -26.73 -22.89 23.20
N GLU A 106 -27.79 -22.13 23.45
CA GLU A 106 -28.18 -20.95 22.68
C GLU A 106 -27.15 -19.83 22.81
N ARG A 107 -26.60 -19.63 24.02
CA ARG A 107 -25.50 -18.67 24.25
C ARG A 107 -24.22 -19.08 23.52
N ALA A 108 -23.90 -20.37 23.47
CA ALA A 108 -22.75 -20.87 22.73
C ALA A 108 -22.91 -20.65 21.22
N ALA A 109 -24.10 -20.90 20.66
CA ALA A 109 -24.40 -20.61 19.26
C ALA A 109 -24.31 -19.11 18.94
N GLY A 110 -24.87 -18.26 19.82
CA GLY A 110 -24.74 -16.81 19.70
C GLY A 110 -23.29 -16.33 19.75
N GLY A 111 -22.46 -16.93 20.61
CA GLY A 111 -21.03 -16.65 20.68
C GLY A 111 -20.28 -16.95 19.37
N GLN A 112 -20.66 -18.01 18.65
CA GLN A 112 -20.10 -18.30 17.32
C GLN A 112 -20.53 -17.25 16.29
N GLU A 113 -21.78 -16.78 16.33
CA GLU A 113 -22.23 -15.69 15.46
C GLU A 113 -21.48 -14.39 15.75
N VAL A 114 -21.28 -14.02 17.02
CA VAL A 114 -20.48 -12.85 17.40
C VAL A 114 -19.03 -12.99 16.92
N LYS A 115 -18.43 -14.18 17.03
CA LYS A 115 -17.07 -14.44 16.53
C LYS A 115 -16.98 -14.24 15.01
N ALA A 116 -17.97 -14.72 14.25
CA ALA A 116 -18.04 -14.51 12.80
C ALA A 116 -18.21 -13.01 12.46
N LEU A 117 -19.04 -12.28 13.20
CA LEU A 117 -19.20 -10.83 13.03
C LEU A 117 -17.91 -10.06 13.34
N LEU A 118 -17.14 -10.49 14.35
CA LEU A 118 -15.83 -9.91 14.66
C LEU A 118 -14.83 -10.15 13.52
N GLN A 119 -14.80 -11.35 12.94
CA GLN A 119 -13.98 -11.64 11.77
C GLN A 119 -14.36 -10.77 10.57
N HIS A 120 -15.66 -10.55 10.35
CA HIS A 120 -16.14 -9.66 9.31
C HIS A 120 -15.73 -8.20 9.54
N LEU A 121 -15.79 -7.71 10.79
CA LEU A 121 -15.30 -6.38 11.15
C LEU A 121 -13.80 -6.22 10.90
N LEU A 122 -12.99 -7.24 11.20
CA LEU A 122 -11.56 -7.24 10.90
C LEU A 122 -11.32 -7.18 9.38
N GLN A 123 -12.11 -7.90 8.59
CA GLN A 123 -12.02 -7.86 7.13
C GLN A 123 -12.38 -6.47 6.57
N LEU A 124 -13.41 -5.81 7.11
CA LEU A 124 -13.76 -4.43 6.76
C LEU A 124 -12.67 -3.44 7.17
N GLY A 125 -12.06 -3.62 8.35
CA GLY A 125 -10.93 -2.81 8.82
C GLY A 125 -9.67 -2.97 7.95
N ASN A 126 -9.48 -4.15 7.37
CA ASN A 126 -8.41 -4.46 6.41
C ASN A 126 -8.82 -4.21 4.95
N SER A 127 -9.80 -3.34 4.70
CA SER A 127 -10.16 -2.94 3.34
C SER A 127 -9.02 -2.17 2.67
N GLU A 128 -8.72 -2.57 1.44
CA GLU A 128 -7.61 -2.03 0.65
C GLU A 128 -8.12 -1.27 -0.57
N TYR A 129 -7.50 -0.13 -0.82
CA TYR A 129 -7.56 0.59 -2.07
C TYR A 129 -6.35 0.15 -2.92
N ASP A 130 -6.59 -0.36 -4.13
CA ASP A 130 -5.56 -0.70 -5.12
C ASP A 130 -4.43 -1.61 -4.57
N GLU A 131 -4.74 -2.91 -4.39
CA GLU A 131 -3.90 -4.09 -4.02
C GLU A 131 -2.86 -3.96 -2.89
N ASN A 132 -2.56 -2.78 -2.34
CA ASN A 132 -1.48 -2.52 -1.39
C ASN A 132 -1.65 -1.23 -0.58
N GLN A 133 -2.83 -0.56 -0.61
CA GLN A 133 -3.05 0.65 0.17
C GLN A 133 -4.23 0.49 1.15
N PRO A 134 -3.99 0.18 2.43
CA PRO A 134 -5.07 0.07 3.41
C PRO A 134 -5.79 1.41 3.57
N VAL A 135 -7.12 1.36 3.56
CA VAL A 135 -7.95 2.58 3.67
C VAL A 135 -7.81 3.19 5.06
N PHE A 136 -7.84 2.36 6.10
CA PHE A 136 -7.79 2.73 7.52
C PHE A 136 -6.39 2.65 8.15
N GLY A 137 -5.35 2.31 7.38
CA GLY A 137 -3.97 2.24 7.86
C GLY A 137 -3.26 3.59 8.03
N GLY A 138 -3.97 4.71 7.85
CA GLY A 138 -3.38 6.05 7.87
C GLY A 138 -2.39 6.27 6.73
N THR A 139 -1.15 6.66 7.07
CA THR A 139 -0.01 6.78 6.13
C THR A 139 0.82 5.50 6.03
N SER A 140 0.51 4.48 6.84
CA SER A 140 1.28 3.25 6.89
C SER A 140 0.96 2.37 5.68
N ARG A 141 2.00 2.11 4.87
CA ARG A 141 2.00 1.12 3.77
C ARG A 141 2.51 -0.25 4.25
N HIS A 142 2.38 -0.52 5.54
CA HIS A 142 3.04 -1.66 6.17
C HIS A 142 2.09 -2.87 6.17
N GLY A 143 2.53 -3.97 5.55
CA GLY A 143 1.88 -5.25 5.70
C GLY A 143 1.96 -5.69 7.16
N PHE A 144 0.81 -5.74 7.84
CA PHE A 144 0.72 -6.34 9.16
C PHE A 144 -0.17 -7.58 9.07
N ALA A 145 0.32 -8.70 9.60
CA ALA A 145 -0.47 -9.90 9.80
C ALA A 145 -0.83 -9.99 11.29
N ALA A 146 -2.08 -9.67 11.63
CA ALA A 146 -2.61 -9.92 12.97
C ALA A 146 -3.15 -11.35 13.05
N GLY A 147 -2.43 -12.23 13.76
CA GLY A 147 -2.91 -13.59 14.07
C GLY A 147 -4.14 -13.60 15.00
N LEU A 148 -4.79 -14.75 15.14
CA LEU A 148 -5.96 -14.97 16.02
C LEU A 148 -5.58 -14.87 17.52
N THR A 149 -6.55 -14.57 18.39
CA THR A 149 -6.40 -14.57 19.87
C THR A 149 -5.93 -15.94 20.35
N LEU A 150 -4.80 -15.99 21.07
CA LEU A 150 -4.36 -17.17 21.81
C LEU A 150 -4.95 -17.16 23.22
N SER A 151 -5.48 -18.30 23.69
CA SER A 151 -5.76 -18.49 25.12
C SER A 151 -4.50 -18.98 25.80
N THR A 152 -4.02 -18.24 26.81
CA THR A 152 -2.87 -18.65 27.62
C THR A 152 -3.26 -19.62 28.75
N PRO A 153 -2.34 -20.48 29.22
CA PRO A 153 -0.98 -20.74 28.72
C PRO A 153 -0.94 -21.77 27.57
N VAL A 154 -0.01 -21.59 26.63
CA VAL A 154 0.24 -22.53 25.51
C VAL A 154 1.43 -23.42 25.87
N THR A 155 1.20 -24.73 25.96
CA THR A 155 2.25 -25.73 26.16
C THR A 155 2.72 -26.27 24.82
N LEU A 156 3.96 -25.94 24.42
CA LEU A 156 4.64 -26.58 23.29
C LEU A 156 5.16 -27.95 23.76
N THR A 157 4.68 -29.04 23.14
CA THR A 157 5.07 -30.41 23.50
C THR A 157 5.80 -31.07 22.33
N ASN A 158 6.98 -31.61 22.61
CA ASN A 158 7.94 -32.14 21.63
C ASN A 158 7.51 -33.46 20.92
N ALA A 159 6.21 -33.74 20.82
CA ALA A 159 5.70 -34.95 20.15
C ALA A 159 5.48 -34.75 18.64
N ALA A 160 5.41 -33.51 18.19
CA ALA A 160 5.48 -33.13 16.78
C ALA A 160 6.34 -31.86 16.71
N THR A 161 7.32 -31.83 15.81
CA THR A 161 8.16 -30.66 15.58
C THR A 161 7.28 -29.46 15.22
N ASP A 162 7.15 -28.52 16.16
CA ASP A 162 6.44 -27.26 15.97
C ASP A 162 7.29 -26.36 15.06
N THR A 163 7.14 -26.60 13.76
CA THR A 163 7.78 -25.81 12.71
C THR A 163 6.95 -24.57 12.42
N LEU A 164 7.61 -23.50 12.01
CA LEU A 164 7.03 -22.25 11.54
C LEU A 164 7.68 -21.90 10.21
N THR A 165 6.89 -21.57 9.20
CA THR A 165 7.40 -20.97 7.96
C THR A 165 6.84 -19.56 7.83
N VAL A 166 7.72 -18.60 7.64
CA VAL A 166 7.40 -17.17 7.52
C VAL A 166 7.99 -16.64 6.23
N THR A 167 7.18 -15.99 5.42
CA THR A 167 7.64 -15.19 4.30
C THR A 167 7.79 -13.75 4.77
N VAL A 168 9.00 -13.21 4.67
CA VAL A 168 9.33 -11.82 5.06
C VAL A 168 9.80 -11.09 3.81
N ASP A 169 9.09 -10.02 3.44
CA ASP A 169 9.36 -9.14 2.31
C ASP A 169 9.61 -9.90 0.99
N GLY A 170 8.80 -10.92 0.72
CA GLY A 170 8.89 -11.77 -0.47
C GLY A 170 9.94 -12.90 -0.41
N VAL A 171 10.69 -13.03 0.69
CA VAL A 171 11.64 -14.13 0.93
C VAL A 171 11.02 -15.12 1.91
N THR A 172 10.77 -16.34 1.43
CA THR A 172 10.27 -17.43 2.27
C THR A 172 11.40 -17.99 3.13
N SER A 173 11.21 -18.01 4.45
CA SER A 173 12.15 -18.65 5.39
C SER A 173 12.28 -20.15 5.12
N GLY A 174 13.35 -20.74 5.64
CA GLY A 174 13.39 -22.19 5.81
C GLY A 174 12.33 -22.68 6.80
N THR A 175 12.34 -23.98 7.07
CA THR A 175 11.57 -24.57 8.17
C THR A 175 12.16 -24.12 9.50
N ILE A 176 11.54 -23.13 10.16
CA ILE A 176 12.00 -22.61 11.44
C ILE A 176 11.50 -23.55 12.54
N ASP A 177 12.43 -24.23 13.19
CA ASP A 177 12.11 -25.06 14.34
C ASP A 177 11.99 -24.19 15.60
N LEU A 178 10.79 -24.15 16.19
CA LEU A 178 10.52 -23.42 17.44
C LEU A 178 10.91 -24.23 18.68
N THR A 179 11.22 -25.51 18.53
CA THR A 179 11.53 -26.40 19.65
C THR A 179 12.95 -26.16 20.19
N GLY A 180 13.07 -26.18 21.51
CA GLY A 180 14.35 -26.22 22.24
C GLY A 180 14.34 -27.22 23.39
N GLY A 181 13.29 -28.05 23.49
CA GLY A 181 12.96 -28.88 24.65
C GLY A 181 11.48 -28.75 25.04
N THR A 182 11.07 -29.42 26.13
CA THR A 182 9.73 -29.28 26.74
C THR A 182 9.74 -28.09 27.71
N GLU A 183 9.25 -26.94 27.27
CA GLU A 183 9.23 -25.72 28.08
C GLU A 183 7.83 -25.09 28.07
N THR A 184 7.33 -24.73 29.26
CA THR A 184 6.12 -23.90 29.39
C THR A 184 6.56 -22.45 29.30
N LEU A 185 6.32 -21.80 28.17
CA LEU A 185 6.74 -20.42 27.92
C LEU A 185 5.56 -19.49 28.17
N THR A 186 5.79 -18.40 28.91
CA THR A 186 4.83 -17.29 28.97
C THR A 186 4.81 -16.54 27.63
N GLY A 187 3.72 -15.81 27.33
CA GLY A 187 3.55 -15.11 26.05
C GLY A 187 4.75 -14.24 25.61
N PRO A 188 5.37 -13.45 26.50
CA PRO A 188 6.58 -12.67 26.18
C PRO A 188 7.83 -13.54 25.89
N GLU A 189 7.99 -14.67 26.58
CA GLU A 189 9.12 -15.58 26.37
C GLU A 189 8.99 -16.34 25.04
N LEU A 190 7.75 -16.67 24.67
CA LEU A 190 7.44 -17.22 23.35
C LEU A 190 7.76 -16.20 22.24
N ALA A 191 7.40 -14.92 22.41
CA ALA A 191 7.74 -13.87 21.46
C ALA A 191 9.26 -13.71 21.28
N ALA A 192 10.02 -13.68 22.38
CA ALA A 192 11.48 -13.59 22.32
C ALA A 192 12.11 -14.81 21.62
N ARG A 193 11.58 -16.01 21.87
CA ARG A 193 12.03 -17.24 21.20
C ARG A 193 11.75 -17.22 19.70
N VAL A 194 10.54 -16.84 19.32
CA VAL A 194 10.14 -16.74 17.90
C VAL A 194 10.98 -15.68 17.19
N GLN A 195 11.23 -14.53 17.81
CA GLN A 195 12.13 -13.50 17.26
C GLN A 195 13.55 -14.03 17.04
N SER A 196 14.12 -14.71 18.04
CA SER A 196 15.48 -15.24 17.94
C SER A 196 15.61 -16.30 16.86
N ARG A 197 14.59 -17.14 16.66
CA ARG A 197 14.61 -18.22 15.67
C ARG A 197 14.38 -17.71 14.25
N ILE A 198 13.49 -16.74 14.05
CA ILE A 198 13.28 -16.08 12.76
C ILE A 198 14.53 -15.32 12.32
N ASN A 199 15.15 -14.55 13.21
CA ASN A 199 16.34 -13.76 12.87
C ASN A 199 17.63 -14.60 12.74
N ALA A 200 17.62 -15.84 13.24
CA ALA A 200 18.71 -16.79 13.07
C ALA A 200 18.55 -17.68 11.82
N ASP A 201 17.44 -17.55 11.08
CA ASP A 201 17.23 -18.30 9.84
C ASP A 201 18.24 -17.85 8.78
N THR A 202 18.93 -18.82 8.19
CA THR A 202 20.03 -18.56 7.26
C THR A 202 19.58 -17.97 5.93
N THR A 203 18.32 -18.19 5.53
CA THR A 203 17.77 -17.64 4.28
C THR A 203 17.32 -16.20 4.44
N LEU A 204 16.76 -15.84 5.60
CA LEU A 204 16.40 -14.45 5.94
C LEU A 204 17.64 -13.60 6.27
N ALA A 205 18.59 -14.16 7.02
CA ALA A 205 19.86 -13.50 7.35
C ALA A 205 20.72 -13.25 6.10
N ALA A 206 20.73 -14.17 5.12
CA ALA A 206 21.42 -13.97 3.85
C ALA A 206 20.78 -12.89 2.96
N ALA A 207 19.51 -12.54 3.20
CA ALA A 207 18.77 -11.52 2.47
C ALA A 207 18.70 -10.17 3.22
N ASP A 208 19.48 -10.00 4.30
CA ASP A 208 19.44 -8.84 5.21
C ASP A 208 18.03 -8.54 5.76
N LYS A 209 17.20 -9.58 5.92
CA LYS A 209 15.83 -9.46 6.45
C LYS A 209 15.80 -9.86 7.91
N SER A 210 15.17 -9.02 8.73
CA SER A 210 14.97 -9.30 10.15
C SER A 210 13.57 -8.87 10.58
N VAL A 211 13.13 -9.42 11.69
CA VAL A 211 11.77 -9.27 12.22
C VAL A 211 11.84 -8.97 13.72
N SER A 212 10.90 -8.18 14.21
CA SER A 212 10.63 -8.01 15.63
C SER A 212 9.32 -8.72 16.00
N VAL A 213 9.30 -9.45 17.11
CA VAL A 213 8.13 -10.19 17.57
C VAL A 213 7.72 -9.67 18.94
N ARG A 214 6.45 -9.33 19.08
CA ARG A 214 5.85 -8.77 20.29
C ARG A 214 4.74 -9.68 20.76
N TYR A 215 4.50 -9.69 22.07
CA TYR A 215 3.32 -10.31 22.64
C TYR A 215 2.39 -9.21 23.14
N GLU A 216 1.28 -8.99 22.45
CA GLU A 216 0.30 -7.95 22.77
C GLU A 216 -1.09 -8.59 22.80
N ASP A 217 -1.90 -8.28 23.83
CA ASP A 217 -3.31 -8.71 23.95
C ASP A 217 -3.57 -10.20 23.66
N ALA A 218 -2.72 -11.05 24.26
CA ALA A 218 -2.76 -12.48 24.09
C ALA A 218 -2.49 -12.98 22.65
N ARG A 219 -1.72 -12.23 21.86
CA ARG A 219 -1.36 -12.56 20.48
C ARG A 219 0.11 -12.27 20.22
N LEU A 220 0.70 -13.03 19.29
CA LEU A 220 2.03 -12.73 18.75
C LEU A 220 1.87 -11.78 17.55
N VAL A 221 2.55 -10.64 17.62
CA VAL A 221 2.63 -9.64 16.56
C VAL A 221 4.03 -9.70 15.96
N ILE A 222 4.13 -10.05 14.68
CA ILE A 222 5.38 -10.21 13.95
C ILE A 222 5.49 -9.04 12.97
N VAL A 223 6.59 -8.28 13.04
CA VAL A 223 6.80 -7.06 12.24
C VAL A 223 8.16 -7.13 11.55
N SER A 224 8.20 -6.97 10.22
CA SER A 224 9.47 -6.84 9.50
C SER A 224 10.20 -5.57 9.92
N ASN A 225 11.52 -5.65 10.08
CA ASN A 225 12.38 -4.50 10.37
C ASN A 225 12.87 -3.80 9.09
N SER A 226 12.40 -4.23 7.91
CA SER A 226 12.72 -3.57 6.63
C SER A 226 11.74 -2.44 6.36
N GLU A 227 12.27 -1.27 6.00
CA GLU A 227 11.49 -0.07 5.68
C GLU A 227 11.22 -0.02 4.15
N GLY A 228 9.97 -0.14 3.71
CA GLY A 228 9.62 0.01 2.29
C GLY A 228 8.27 -0.61 1.85
N ALA A 229 7.84 -0.28 0.61
CA ALA A 229 6.58 -0.76 0.02
C ALA A 229 6.58 -2.27 -0.34
N SER A 230 7.73 -2.93 -0.24
CA SER A 230 7.88 -4.37 -0.38
C SER A 230 7.82 -5.10 0.97
N SER A 231 7.52 -4.40 2.06
CA SER A 231 7.52 -4.99 3.39
C SER A 231 6.22 -5.74 3.67
N THR A 232 6.33 -7.07 3.71
CA THR A 232 5.21 -7.99 3.94
C THR A 232 5.65 -9.09 4.88
N VAL A 233 4.78 -9.54 5.79
CA VAL A 233 5.06 -10.72 6.63
C VAL A 233 3.87 -11.65 6.56
N ASP A 234 4.06 -12.80 5.91
CA ASP A 234 3.04 -13.83 5.78
C ASP A 234 3.49 -15.12 6.46
N VAL A 235 2.66 -15.67 7.34
CA VAL A 235 2.95 -16.94 8.03
C VAL A 235 2.21 -18.07 7.32
N PHE A 236 2.94 -18.84 6.50
CA PHE A 236 2.36 -19.79 5.55
C PHE A 236 2.14 -21.21 6.11
N GLY A 237 2.70 -21.57 7.26
CA GLY A 237 2.47 -22.91 7.79
C GLY A 237 3.25 -23.27 9.04
N GLY A 238 2.83 -24.38 9.65
CA GLY A 238 3.44 -24.93 10.85
C GLY A 238 2.50 -25.89 11.58
N ALA A 239 3.04 -26.98 12.15
CA ALA A 239 2.27 -27.92 12.98
C ALA A 239 1.67 -27.25 14.24
N ALA A 240 2.24 -26.11 14.64
CA ALA A 240 1.73 -25.28 15.72
C ALA A 240 0.35 -24.64 15.44
N ARG A 241 -0.12 -24.59 14.18
CA ARG A 241 -1.46 -24.06 13.85
C ARG A 241 -2.61 -24.84 14.46
N THR A 242 -2.39 -26.10 14.83
CA THR A 242 -3.43 -26.97 15.40
C THR A 242 -3.60 -26.80 16.92
N LEU A 243 -2.72 -26.04 17.58
CA LEU A 243 -2.78 -25.74 19.02
C LEU A 243 -2.74 -24.24 19.34
N LEU A 244 -2.77 -23.37 18.33
CA LEU A 244 -2.84 -21.90 18.40
C LEU A 244 -4.24 -21.42 18.01
#